data_AF-A0A7S3TZ82-F1
#
_entry.id   AF-A0A7S3TZ82-F1
#
_cell.length_a   1.000
_cell.length_b   1.000
_cell.length_c   1.000
_cell.angle_alpha   90.00
_cell.angle_beta   90.00
_cell.angle_gamma   90.00
#
_symmetry.space_group_name_H-M   'P 1'
#
loop_
_entity.id
_entity.type
_entity.pdbx_description
1 polymer ?
#
loop_
_entity_poly.entity_id
_entity_poly.type
_entity_poly.pdbx_seq_one_letter_code
_entity_poly.pdbx_strand_id
1 'polypeptide(L)'
;LVVEIFHDLDDRRAEAEALAKLTNVHIARQEPEQAKLVARDVREIYRELDDVTGEAAAMNQVVMANLISEDDYDEALVAAKDVVRLFRGPNKRTDVEDKRAAGNALHALGKLQLQLGLPKDAREAASDALGCYQ
;
A
#
# COMPACT_ATOMS: atom_id res chain seq x y z
N LEU A 1 -1.48 -21.23 -24.75
CA LEU A 1 -2.37 -20.20 -24.17
C LEU A 1 -2.61 -20.34 -22.67
N VAL A 2 -3.35 -21.34 -22.17
CA VAL A 2 -3.66 -21.41 -20.71
C VAL A 2 -2.40 -21.60 -19.84
N VAL A 3 -1.47 -22.48 -20.24
CA VAL A 3 -0.22 -22.73 -19.49
C VAL A 3 0.73 -21.51 -19.51
N GLU A 4 0.80 -20.81 -20.64
CA GLU A 4 1.61 -19.59 -20.76
C GLU A 4 1.06 -18.47 -19.87
N ILE A 5 -0.26 -18.26 -19.87
CA ILE A 5 -0.91 -17.26 -19.00
C ILE A 5 -0.67 -17.57 -17.52
N PHE A 6 -0.78 -18.84 -17.09
CA PHE A 6 -0.50 -19.21 -15.71
C PHE A 6 0.97 -18.97 -15.33
N HIS A 7 1.90 -19.24 -16.25
CA HIS A 7 3.32 -19.00 -16.02
C HIS A 7 3.63 -17.49 -15.92
N ASP A 8 3.11 -16.70 -16.85
CA ASP A 8 3.28 -15.25 -16.86
C ASP A 8 2.73 -14.60 -15.57
N LEU A 9 1.57 -15.06 -15.08
CA LEU A 9 0.99 -14.56 -13.82
C LEU A 9 1.87 -14.90 -12.60
N ASP A 10 2.44 -16.11 -12.55
CA ASP A 10 3.31 -16.55 -11.45
C ASP A 10 4.65 -15.79 -11.47
N ASP A 11 5.23 -15.59 -12.65
CA ASP A 11 6.46 -14.83 -12.84
C ASP A 11 6.27 -13.37 -12.42
N ARG A 12 5.15 -12.75 -12.81
CA ARG A 12 4.82 -11.38 -12.39
C ARG A 12 4.57 -11.27 -10.89
N ARG A 13 3.92 -12.26 -10.28
CA ARG A 13 3.74 -12.28 -8.82
C ARG A 13 5.08 -12.37 -8.11
N ALA A 14 5.98 -13.25 -8.57
CA ALA A 14 7.32 -13.40 -8.03
C ALA A 14 8.16 -12.11 -8.19
N GLU A 15 8.02 -11.41 -9.33
CA GLU A 15 8.64 -10.12 -9.57
C GLU A 15 8.19 -9.07 -8.54
N ALA A 16 6.88 -8.94 -8.32
CA ALA A 16 6.33 -8.01 -7.33
C ALA A 16 6.85 -8.30 -5.90
N GLU A 17 6.93 -9.58 -5.52
CA GLU A 17 7.46 -9.98 -4.21
C GLU A 17 8.95 -9.64 -4.03
N ALA A 18 9.75 -9.80 -5.10
CA ALA A 18 11.16 -9.45 -5.09
C ALA A 18 11.37 -7.93 -4.99
N LEU A 19 10.61 -7.17 -5.78
CA LEU A 19 10.63 -5.71 -5.74
C LEU A 19 10.13 -5.18 -4.38
N ALA A 20 9.11 -5.79 -3.77
CA ALA A 20 8.64 -5.42 -2.44
C ALA A 20 9.73 -5.59 -1.37
N LYS A 21 10.57 -6.63 -1.47
CA LYS A 21 11.74 -6.80 -0.59
C LYS A 21 12.79 -5.72 -0.84
N LEU A 22 13.05 -5.38 -2.10
CA LEU A 22 13.96 -4.31 -2.47
C LEU A 22 13.50 -2.94 -1.93
N THR A 23 12.21 -2.65 -2.02
CA THR A 23 11.61 -1.46 -1.40
C THR A 23 11.91 -1.39 0.09
N ASN A 24 11.73 -2.50 0.82
CA ASN A 24 12.04 -2.55 2.26
C ASN A 24 13.53 -2.30 2.54
N VAL A 25 14.42 -2.76 1.65
CA VAL A 25 15.86 -2.48 1.76
C VAL A 25 16.14 -0.98 1.59
N HIS A 26 15.55 -0.33 0.60
CA HIS A 26 15.69 1.13 0.42
C HIS A 26 15.11 1.93 1.60
N ILE A 27 13.96 1.51 2.13
CA ILE A 27 13.37 2.09 3.35
C ILE A 27 14.36 1.96 4.53
N ALA A 28 14.92 0.77 4.75
CA ALA A 28 15.88 0.53 5.83
C ALA A 28 17.18 1.34 5.66
N ARG A 29 17.55 1.67 4.42
CA ARG A 29 18.71 2.51 4.09
C ARG A 29 18.41 4.01 4.11
N GLN A 30 17.18 4.41 4.41
CA GLN A 30 16.72 5.81 4.33
C GLN A 30 16.92 6.42 2.93
N GLU A 31 16.59 5.65 1.90
CA GLU A 31 16.66 6.03 0.49
C GLU A 31 15.23 6.25 -0.05
N PRO A 32 14.57 7.37 0.31
CA PRO A 32 13.14 7.58 0.05
C PRO A 32 12.79 7.57 -1.44
N GLU A 33 13.60 8.19 -2.30
CA GLU A 33 13.33 8.26 -3.74
C GLU A 33 13.34 6.88 -4.40
N GLN A 34 14.33 6.06 -4.07
CA GLN A 34 14.45 4.70 -4.58
C GLN A 34 13.32 3.82 -4.03
N ALA A 35 13.00 3.95 -2.74
CA ALA A 35 11.90 3.24 -2.13
C ALA A 35 10.55 3.60 -2.79
N LYS A 36 10.28 4.89 -3.05
CA LYS A 36 9.06 5.35 -3.73
C LYS A 36 8.95 4.76 -5.13
N LEU A 37 10.02 4.81 -5.91
CA LEU A 37 10.04 4.31 -7.29
C LEU A 37 9.69 2.82 -7.30
N VAL A 38 10.43 2.00 -6.56
CA VAL A 38 10.22 0.55 -6.53
C VAL A 38 8.84 0.20 -5.94
N ALA A 39 8.37 0.90 -4.91
CA ALA A 39 7.05 0.66 -4.31
C ALA A 39 5.89 0.93 -5.29
N ARG A 40 6.05 1.90 -6.20
CA ARG A 40 5.05 2.19 -7.24
C ARG A 40 4.98 1.06 -8.27
N ASP A 41 6.14 0.53 -8.68
CA ASP A 41 6.22 -0.61 -9.61
C ASP A 41 5.55 -1.85 -9.01
N VAL A 42 5.82 -2.15 -7.73
CA VAL A 42 5.17 -3.24 -6.98
C VAL A 42 3.64 -3.08 -6.99
N ARG A 43 3.16 -1.86 -6.72
CA ARG A 43 1.72 -1.56 -6.71
C ARG A 43 1.09 -1.79 -8.09
N GLU A 44 1.75 -1.35 -9.16
CA GLU A 44 1.25 -1.52 -10.53
C GLU A 44 1.14 -2.99 -10.90
N ILE A 45 2.16 -3.80 -10.59
CA ILE A 45 2.12 -5.24 -10.85
C ILE A 45 0.97 -5.90 -10.08
N TYR A 46 0.82 -5.65 -8.78
CA TYR A 46 -0.28 -6.25 -8.02
C TYR A 46 -1.67 -5.80 -8.49
N ARG A 47 -1.79 -4.55 -8.96
CA ARG A 47 -3.03 -4.08 -9.59
C ARG A 47 -3.33 -4.85 -10.88
N GLU A 48 -2.34 -5.07 -11.73
CA GLU A 48 -2.53 -5.83 -12.98
C GLU A 48 -2.85 -7.31 -12.73
N LEU A 49 -2.42 -7.85 -11.58
CA LEU A 49 -2.77 -9.19 -11.12
C LEU A 49 -4.13 -9.26 -10.41
N ASP A 50 -4.85 -8.14 -10.28
CA ASP A 50 -6.06 -8.01 -9.46
C ASP A 50 -5.86 -8.47 -7.99
N ASP A 51 -4.62 -8.39 -7.48
CA ASP A 51 -4.24 -8.74 -6.10
C ASP A 51 -4.34 -7.50 -5.20
N VAL A 52 -5.51 -7.32 -4.61
CA VAL A 52 -5.83 -6.19 -3.73
C VAL A 52 -4.97 -6.19 -2.47
N THR A 53 -4.65 -7.36 -1.92
CA THR A 53 -3.83 -7.48 -0.71
C THR A 53 -2.38 -7.06 -1.02
N GLY A 54 -1.84 -7.49 -2.15
CA GLY A 54 -0.54 -7.06 -2.65
C GLY A 54 -0.51 -5.55 -2.96
N GLU A 55 -1.54 -5.03 -3.62
CA GLU A 55 -1.63 -3.59 -3.94
C GLU A 55 -1.64 -2.74 -2.66
N ALA A 56 -2.39 -3.15 -1.63
CA ALA A 56 -2.43 -2.46 -0.34
C ALA A 56 -1.10 -2.55 0.41
N ALA A 57 -0.40 -3.69 0.35
CA ALA A 57 0.93 -3.83 0.93
C ALA A 57 1.94 -2.89 0.27
N ALA A 58 1.92 -2.79 -1.06
CA ALA A 58 2.77 -1.87 -1.82
C ALA A 58 2.49 -0.40 -1.48
N MET A 59 1.21 -0.02 -1.34
CA MET A 59 0.81 1.33 -0.91
C MET A 59 1.33 1.66 0.50
N ASN A 60 1.33 0.70 1.43
CA ASN A 60 1.94 0.91 2.74
C ASN A 60 3.45 1.21 2.62
N GLN A 61 4.15 0.55 1.69
CA GLN A 61 5.56 0.86 1.44
C GLN A 61 5.76 2.26 0.84
N VAL A 62 4.86 2.71 -0.05
CA VAL A 62 4.86 4.11 -0.55
C VAL A 62 4.70 5.09 0.60
N VAL A 63 3.76 4.86 1.52
CA VAL A 63 3.57 5.73 2.69
C VAL A 63 4.82 5.72 3.58
N MET A 64 5.39 4.55 3.86
CA MET A 64 6.62 4.44 4.64
C MET A 64 7.79 5.16 4.00
N ALA A 65 7.96 5.07 2.67
CA ALA A 65 9.00 5.77 1.94
C ALA A 65 8.85 7.28 2.02
N ASN A 66 7.62 7.80 1.88
CA ASN A 66 7.33 9.22 2.04
C ASN A 66 7.46 9.71 3.49
N LEU A 67 7.34 8.84 4.49
CA LEU A 67 7.59 9.23 5.89
C LEU A 67 9.08 9.41 6.21
N ILE A 68 9.99 9.00 5.32
CA ILE A 68 11.45 9.17 5.51
C ILE A 68 11.89 10.59 5.16
N SER A 69 11.26 11.23 4.17
CA SER A 69 11.54 12.62 3.77
C SER A 69 10.26 13.43 3.94
N GLU A 70 10.32 14.46 4.78
CA GLU A 70 9.18 15.35 5.10
C GLU A 70 8.71 16.20 3.89
N ASP A 71 9.29 15.99 2.70
CA ASP A 71 9.07 16.83 1.53
C ASP A 71 7.90 16.36 0.63
N ASP A 72 7.40 15.12 0.76
CA ASP A 72 6.40 14.53 -0.15
C ASP A 72 5.13 13.97 0.53
N TYR A 73 4.61 14.71 1.50
CA TYR A 73 3.40 14.29 2.20
C TYR A 73 2.12 14.28 1.33
N ASP A 74 2.06 15.08 0.26
CA ASP A 74 0.92 15.11 -0.67
C ASP A 74 0.77 13.79 -1.42
N GLU A 75 1.88 13.21 -1.88
CA GLU A 75 1.87 11.93 -2.57
C GLU A 75 1.47 10.81 -1.63
N ALA A 76 2.02 10.81 -0.42
CA ALA A 76 1.67 9.86 0.62
C ALA A 76 0.16 9.91 0.93
N LEU A 77 -0.42 11.12 0.95
CA LEU A 77 -1.84 11.32 1.21
C LEU A 77 -2.70 10.79 0.06
N VAL A 78 -2.28 10.98 -1.19
CA VAL A 78 -2.96 10.41 -2.37
C VAL A 78 -2.91 8.88 -2.33
N ALA A 79 -1.73 8.30 -2.12
CA ALA A 79 -1.55 6.86 -2.02
C ALA A 79 -2.44 6.25 -0.92
N ALA A 80 -2.46 6.90 0.24
CA ALA A 80 -3.25 6.44 1.37
C ALA A 80 -4.77 6.61 1.16
N LYS A 81 -5.23 7.65 0.47
CA LYS A 81 -6.65 7.78 0.06
C LYS A 81 -7.06 6.71 -0.96
N ASP A 82 -6.14 6.33 -1.86
CA ASP A 82 -6.39 5.25 -2.81
C ASP A 82 -6.60 3.90 -2.11
N VAL A 83 -5.82 3.61 -1.06
CA VAL A 83 -6.06 2.45 -0.19
C VAL A 83 -7.49 2.48 0.37
N VAL A 84 -7.89 3.60 0.97
CA VAL A 84 -9.23 3.72 1.58
C VAL A 84 -10.31 3.46 0.53
N ARG A 85 -10.12 3.97 -0.69
CA ARG A 85 -11.06 3.74 -1.81
C ARG A 85 -11.10 2.29 -2.27
N LEU A 86 -9.97 1.57 -2.29
CA LEU A 86 -9.95 0.13 -2.57
C LEU A 86 -10.85 -0.65 -1.59
N PHE A 87 -10.87 -0.27 -0.31
CA PHE A 87 -11.63 -0.97 0.72
C PHE A 87 -13.03 -0.41 1.02
N ARG A 88 -13.33 0.84 0.63
CA ARG A 88 -14.66 1.49 0.77
C ARG A 88 -15.45 1.56 -0.54
N GLY A 89 -14.86 1.23 -1.69
CA GLY A 89 -15.47 1.36 -3.01
C GLY A 89 -16.54 0.29 -3.32
N PRO A 90 -17.33 0.47 -4.39
CA PRO A 90 -18.38 -0.47 -4.81
C PRO A 90 -17.83 -1.86 -5.21
N ASN A 91 -16.53 -1.96 -5.50
CA ASN A 91 -15.81 -3.21 -5.78
C ASN A 91 -15.08 -3.76 -4.53
N LYS A 92 -15.65 -3.55 -3.34
CA LYS A 92 -15.07 -4.03 -2.08
C LYS A 92 -14.87 -5.55 -2.14
N ARG A 93 -13.62 -6.00 -2.16
CA ARG A 93 -13.30 -7.41 -1.94
C ARG A 93 -13.23 -7.64 -0.43
N THR A 94 -14.16 -8.46 0.06
CA THR A 94 -14.55 -8.56 1.48
C THR A 94 -13.91 -9.74 2.22
N ASP A 95 -12.87 -10.34 1.65
CA ASP A 95 -12.21 -11.47 2.30
C ASP A 95 -11.47 -11.00 3.57
N VAL A 96 -11.36 -11.90 4.55
CA VAL A 96 -10.79 -11.58 5.88
C VAL A 96 -9.33 -11.11 5.77
N GLU A 97 -8.59 -11.63 4.79
CA GLU A 97 -7.21 -11.22 4.51
C GLU A 97 -7.14 -9.79 3.97
N ASP A 98 -8.08 -9.40 3.09
CA ASP A 98 -8.19 -8.05 2.54
C ASP A 98 -8.46 -7.02 3.65
N LYS A 99 -9.26 -7.37 4.66
CA LYS A 99 -9.51 -6.47 5.80
C LYS A 99 -8.26 -6.21 6.63
N ARG A 100 -7.38 -7.20 6.84
CA ARG A 100 -6.13 -6.98 7.59
C ARG A 100 -5.18 -6.06 6.82
N ALA A 101 -5.08 -6.25 5.50
CA ALA A 101 -4.30 -5.36 4.64
C ALA A 101 -4.85 -3.92 4.66
N ALA A 102 -6.17 -3.77 4.64
CA ALA A 102 -6.86 -2.48 4.80
C ALA A 102 -6.51 -1.81 6.13
N GLY A 103 -6.59 -2.55 7.24
CA GLY A 103 -6.29 -2.04 8.57
C GLY A 103 -4.86 -1.50 8.66
N ASN A 104 -3.89 -2.24 8.11
CA ASN A 104 -2.48 -1.82 8.13
C ASN A 104 -2.26 -0.52 7.34
N ALA A 105 -2.88 -0.40 6.18
CA ALA A 105 -2.72 0.78 5.34
C ALA A 105 -3.49 2.00 5.89
N LEU A 106 -4.66 1.80 6.51
CA LEU A 106 -5.38 2.83 7.26
C LEU A 106 -4.61 3.30 8.51
N HIS A 107 -3.89 2.39 9.18
CA HIS A 107 -2.98 2.76 10.27
C HIS A 107 -1.85 3.67 9.75
N ALA A 108 -1.22 3.29 8.64
CA ALA A 108 -0.16 4.08 8.03
C ALA A 108 -0.65 5.47 7.60
N LEU A 109 -1.87 5.55 7.04
CA LEU A 109 -2.55 6.81 6.74
C LEU A 109 -2.74 7.68 7.99
N GLY A 110 -3.24 7.10 9.07
CA GLY A 110 -3.45 7.83 10.33
C GLY A 110 -2.14 8.40 10.86
N LYS A 111 -1.04 7.64 10.77
CA LYS A 111 0.29 8.11 11.16
C LYS A 111 0.76 9.29 10.29
N LEU A 112 0.56 9.20 8.97
CA LEU A 112 0.88 10.29 8.04
C LEU A 112 0.07 11.56 8.35
N GLN A 113 -1.24 11.42 8.57
CA GLN A 113 -2.11 12.55 8.89
C GLN A 113 -1.74 13.22 10.22
N LEU A 114 -1.22 12.47 11.20
CA LEU A 114 -0.66 13.05 12.43
C LEU A 114 0.59 13.87 12.16
N GLN A 115 1.51 13.40 11.31
CA GLN A 115 2.71 14.15 10.91
C GLN A 115 2.34 15.45 10.18
N LEU A 116 1.28 15.41 9.37
CA LEU A 116 0.72 16.56 8.65
C LEU A 116 -0.08 17.54 9.51
N GLY A 117 -0.28 17.27 10.81
CA GLY A 117 -1.10 18.13 11.66
C GLY A 117 -2.61 18.06 11.33
N LEU A 118 -3.08 16.94 10.77
CA LEU A 118 -4.48 16.64 10.43
C LEU A 118 -5.10 15.62 11.41
N PRO A 119 -5.25 15.94 12.71
CA PRO A 119 -5.63 14.97 13.74
C PRO A 119 -7.07 14.46 13.63
N LYS A 120 -7.96 15.21 12.97
CA LYS A 120 -9.35 14.77 12.72
C LYS A 120 -9.37 13.63 11.71
N ASP A 121 -8.64 13.77 10.62
CA ASP A 121 -8.58 12.78 9.56
C ASP A 121 -7.82 11.53 10.05
N ALA A 122 -6.76 11.72 10.84
CA ALA A 122 -6.03 10.63 11.50
C ALA A 122 -6.92 9.77 12.40
N ARG A 123 -7.82 10.42 13.14
CA ARG A 123 -8.78 9.73 14.01
C ARG A 123 -9.79 8.92 13.21
N GLU A 124 -10.24 9.42 12.07
CA GLU A 124 -11.12 8.67 11.16
C GLU A 124 -10.40 7.44 10.61
N ALA A 125 -9.19 7.61 10.07
CA ALA A 125 -8.39 6.51 9.54
C ALA A 125 -8.10 5.44 10.60
N ALA A 126 -7.78 5.83 11.84
CA ALA A 126 -7.58 4.90 12.95
C ALA A 126 -8.87 4.17 13.35
N SER A 127 -10.02 4.83 13.30
CA SER A 127 -11.33 4.20 13.56
C SER A 127 -11.69 3.18 12.49
N ASP A 128 -11.41 3.48 11.23
CA ASP A 128 -11.63 2.55 10.12
C ASP A 128 -10.68 1.36 10.20
N ALA A 129 -9.42 1.59 10.55
CA ALA A 129 -8.43 0.53 10.72
C ALA A 129 -8.92 -0.46 11.80
N LEU A 130 -9.43 0.05 12.91
CA LEU A 130 -9.97 -0.76 14.00
C LEU A 130 -11.17 -1.62 13.55
N GLY A 131 -12.06 -1.03 12.74
CA GLY A 131 -13.21 -1.74 12.15
C GLY A 131 -12.81 -2.83 11.14
N CYS A 132 -11.57 -2.82 10.65
CA CYS A 132 -11.03 -3.83 9.75
C CYS A 132 -10.39 -5.02 10.50
N TYR A 133 -10.04 -4.88 11.78
CA TYR A 133 -9.50 -5.96 12.61
C TYR A 133 -10.56 -6.70 13.45
N GLN A 134 -11.83 -6.31 13.35
CA GLN A 134 -13.00 -6.90 14.03
C GLN A 134 -13.84 -7.75 13.07
#